data_AF-A0A6M4YJW5-F1
#
_entry.id   AF-A0A6M4YJW5-F1
#
_cell.length_a   1.000
_cell.length_b   1.000
_cell.length_c   1.000
_cell.angle_alpha   90.00
_cell.angle_beta   90.00
_cell.angle_gamma   90.00
#
_symmetry.space_group_name_H-M   'P 1'
#
loop_
_entity.id
_entity.type
_entity.pdbx_description
1 polymer ?
#
loop_
_entity_poly.entity_id
_entity_poly.type
_entity_poly.pdbx_seq_one_letter_code
_entity_poly.pdbx_strand_id
1 'polypeptide(L)' 'MLTAILIGVGLLLLFEGLGPLLAPRVWQRMLRLMSDQPPEQLRRIGGCLVVAGAVILWALSH' A
#
# COMPACT_ATOMS: atom_id res chain seq x y z
N MET A 1 16.11 9.75 14.27
CA MET A 1 14.68 10.00 13.98
C MET A 1 14.46 10.28 12.50
N LEU A 2 14.97 11.39 11.95
CA LEU A 2 14.81 11.72 10.52
C LEU A 2 15.32 10.61 9.57
N THR A 3 16.49 10.03 9.83
CA THR A 3 17.06 8.95 9.01
C THR A 3 16.14 7.72 8.93
N ALA A 4 15.52 7.33 10.05
CA ALA A 4 14.60 6.18 10.09
C ALA A 4 13.33 6.46 9.28
N ILE A 5 12.80 7.69 9.35
CA ILE A 5 11.66 8.12 8.54
C ILE A 5 12.02 8.08 7.05
N LEU A 6 13.19 8.61 6.67
CA LEU A 6 13.65 8.60 5.27
C LEU A 6 13.87 7.18 4.74
N ILE A 7 14.37 6.25 5.57
CA ILE A 7 14.49 4.83 5.22
C ILE A 7 13.11 4.22 5.00
N GLY A 8 12.16 4.47 5.91
CA GLY A 8 10.78 3.97 5.78
C GLY A 8 10.09 4.48 4.52
N VAL A 9 10.24 5.77 4.21
CA VAL A 9 9.70 6.37 2.97
C VAL A 9 10.42 5.81 1.74
N GLY A 10 11.73 5.61 1.79
CA GLY A 10 12.49 5.02 0.68
C GLY A 10 12.03 3.60 0.37
N LEU A 11 11.77 2.79 1.40
CA LEU A 11 11.21 1.44 1.24
C LEU A 11 9.79 1.48 0.67
N LEU A 12 8.93 2.38 1.16
CA LEU A 12 7.56 2.56 0.63
C LEU A 12 7.60 2.86 -0.88
N LEU A 13 8.44 3.80 -1.32
CA LEU A 13 8.60 4.15 -2.73
C LEU A 13 9.17 3.02 -3.57
N LEU A 14 10.13 2.25 -3.02
CA LEU A 14 10.67 1.08 -3.69
C LEU A 14 9.56 0.07 -3.97
N PHE A 15 8.81 -0.33 -2.94
CA PHE A 15 7.73 -1.31 -3.08
C PHE A 15 6.59 -0.82 -3.97
N GLU A 16 6.21 0.44 -3.87
CA GLU A 16 5.17 1.03 -4.73
C GLU A 16 5.61 1.16 -6.19
N GLY A 17 6.89 1.47 -6.42
CA GLY A 17 7.48 1.55 -7.77
C GLY A 17 7.75 0.20 -8.44
N LEU A 18 7.88 -0.89 -7.67
CA LEU A 18 8.14 -2.23 -8.22
C LEU A 18 6.99 -2.74 -9.10
N GLY A 19 5.73 -2.48 -8.74
CA GLY A 19 4.57 -2.90 -9.52
C GLY A 19 4.57 -2.34 -10.96
N PRO A 20 4.64 -1.01 -11.14
CA PRO A 20 4.78 -0.37 -12.44
C PRO A 20 6.04 -0.81 -13.21
N LEU A 21 7.17 -0.98 -12.52
CA LEU A 21 8.46 -1.26 -13.16
C LEU A 21 8.54 -2.70 -13.70
N LEU A 22 8.10 -3.69 -12.92
CA LEU A 22 8.22 -5.11 -13.28
C LEU A 22 7.08 -5.59 -14.18
N ALA A 23 5.86 -5.11 -13.95
CA ALA A 23 4.67 -5.63 -14.63
C ALA A 23 3.65 -4.51 -14.95
N PRO A 24 4.00 -3.54 -15.82
CA PRO A 24 3.18 -2.36 -16.07
C PRO A 24 1.76 -2.68 -16.56
N ARG A 25 1.60 -3.71 -17.41
CA ARG A 25 0.29 -4.12 -17.94
C ARG A 25 -0.62 -4.73 -16.88
N VAL A 26 -0.06 -5.53 -15.97
CA VAL A 26 -0.80 -6.15 -14.86
C VAL A 26 -1.19 -5.08 -13.85
N TRP A 27 -0.25 -4.20 -13.51
CA TRP A 27 -0.49 -3.05 -12.64
C TRP A 27 -1.62 -2.15 -13.16
N GLN A 28 -1.57 -1.76 -14.42
CA GLN A 28 -2.62 -0.95 -15.06
C GLN A 28 -3.99 -1.66 -15.05
N ARG A 29 -4.03 -2.97 -15.30
CA ARG A 29 -5.28 -3.74 -15.22
C ARG A 29 -5.83 -3.74 -13.79
N MET A 30 -4.97 -3.92 -12.78
CA MET A 30 -5.36 -3.89 -11.38
C MET A 30 -5.95 -2.53 -10.99
N LEU A 31 -5.29 -1.44 -11.37
CA LEU A 31 -5.80 -0.09 -11.13
C LEU A 31 -7.16 0.16 -11.78
N ARG A 32 -7.38 -0.33 -13.01
CA ARG A 32 -8.68 -0.22 -13.69
C ARG A 32 -9.78 -1.00 -12.97
N LEU A 33 -9.47 -2.21 -12.50
CA LEU A 33 -10.41 -3.01 -11.71
C LEU A 33 -10.77 -2.29 -10.41
N MET A 34 -9.79 -1.67 -9.75
CA MET A 34 -10.01 -0.90 -8.53
C MET A 34 -10.84 0.37 -8.78
N SER A 35 -10.61 1.08 -9.89
CA SER A 35 -11.36 2.28 -10.23
C SER A 35 -12.82 2.01 -10.60
N ASP A 36 -13.12 0.79 -11.06
CA ASP A 36 -14.49 0.38 -11.43
C ASP A 36 -15.31 -0.10 -10.21
N GLN A 37 -14.66 -0.31 -9.05
CA GLN A 37 -15.37 -0.68 -7.83
C GLN A 37 -16.12 0.50 -7.20
N PRO A 38 -17.27 0.26 -6.55
CA PRO A 38 -17.98 1.30 -5.83
C PRO A 38 -17.11 1.88 -4.69
N PRO A 39 -17.24 3.18 -4.39
CA PRO A 39 -16.39 3.88 -3.40
C PRO A 39 -16.39 3.23 -2.01
N GLU A 40 -17.52 2.63 -1.61
CA GLU A 40 -17.66 1.92 -0.34
C GLU A 40 -16.74 0.70 -0.24
N GLN A 41 -16.59 -0.03 -1.34
CA GLN A 41 -15.73 -1.21 -1.39
C GLN A 41 -14.25 -0.81 -1.41
N LEU A 42 -13.91 0.27 -2.11
CA LEU A 42 -12.56 0.84 -2.07
C LEU A 42 -12.19 1.30 -0.65
N ARG A 43 -13.14 1.94 0.07
CA ARG A 43 -12.96 2.31 1.48
C ARG A 43 -12.78 1.11 2.39
N ARG A 44 -13.46 -0.02 2.14
CA ARG A 44 -13.26 -1.26 2.90
C ARG A 44 -11.87 -1.84 2.66
N ILE A 45 -11.41 -1.89 1.42
CA ILE A 45 -10.06 -2.36 1.07
C ILE A 45 -9.01 -1.49 1.77
N GLY A 46 -9.12 -0.16 1.65
CA GLY A 46 -8.22 0.78 2.32
C GLY A 46 -8.29 0.65 3.85
N GLY A 47 -9.49 0.49 4.41
CA GLY A 47 -9.70 0.27 5.84
C GLY A 47 -9.03 -1.01 6.35
N CYS A 48 -9.18 -2.12 5.63
CA CYS A 48 -8.50 -3.38 5.96
C CYS A 48 -6.98 -3.24 5.94
N LEU A 49 -6.42 -2.53 4.96
CA LEU A 49 -4.97 -2.25 4.88
C LEU A 49 -4.48 -1.43 6.07
N VAL A 50 -5.21 -0.35 6.43
CA VAL A 50 -4.87 0.50 7.59
C VAL A 50 -4.95 -0.29 8.89
N VAL A 51 -6.01 -1.09 9.09
CA VAL A 51 -6.18 -1.90 10.30
C VAL A 51 -5.09 -2.97 10.40
N ALA A 52 -4.79 -3.68 9.31
CA ALA A 52 -3.70 -4.66 9.31
C ALA A 52 -2.35 -4.03 9.64
N GLY A 53 -2.04 -2.87 9.05
CA GLY A 53 -0.83 -2.12 9.38
C GLY A 53 -0.78 -1.68 10.85
N ALA A 54 -1.89 -1.17 11.39
CA ALA A 54 -1.99 -0.78 12.79
C ALA A 54 -1.78 -1.98 13.75
N VAL A 55 -2.36 -3.13 13.44
CA VAL A 55 -2.19 -4.36 14.22
C VAL A 55 -0.73 -4.84 14.20
N ILE A 56 -0.07 -4.83 13.04
CA ILE A 56 1.34 -5.20 12.92
C ILE A 56 2.22 -4.26 13.74
N LEU A 57 2.00 -2.94 13.63
CA LEU A 57 2.74 -1.95 14.41
C LEU A 57 2.52 -2.14 15.90
N TRP A 58 1.28 -2.35 16.33
CA TRP A 58 0.95 -2.60 17.73
C TRP A 58 1.67 -3.86 18.25
N ALA A 59 1.59 -4.97 17.51
CA ALA A 59 2.22 -6.24 17.87
C ALA A 59 3.76 -6.19 17.91
N LEU A 60 4.40 -5.36 17.07
CA LEU A 60 5.86 -5.18 17.06
C LEU A 60 6.35 -4.14 18.08
N SER A 61 5.47 -3.25 18.54
CA SER A 61 5.79 -2.20 19.50
C SER A 61 5.63 -2.61 20.97
N HIS A 62 5.05 -3.80 21.23
CA HIS A 62 4.87 -4.40 22.54
C HIS A 62 5.92 -5.49 22.77
#